data_AF-A0A8T9FYD4-F1
#
_entry.id   AF-A0A8T9FYD4-F1
#
_cell.length_a   1.000
_cell.length_b   1.000
_cell.length_c   1.000
_cell.angle_alpha   90.00
_cell.angle_beta   90.00
_cell.angle_gamma   90.00
#
_symmetry.space_group_name_H-M   'P 1'
#
loop_
_entity.id
_entity.type
_entity.pdbx_description
1 polymer ?
#
loop_
_entity_poly.entity_id
_entity_poly.type
_entity_poly.pdbx_seq_one_letter_code
_entity_poly.pdbx_strand_id
1 'polypeptide(L)'
;MQQLSMLDLMMPPAPPVVAKPWEPPPRREFLTRAYGVEEMMEINLDERDPIEIEVRGIPTLVRFSSFFQTYTVQPAGSVYWSETGFKSFAGFYGRIDDGLTPAVLEQIICADIDSKHGCNGKLTKWWPSYCLQWRQNKTFADKFDRATTWDQWGPEKQAEHWASHDARQAAALQQMAAEGIDPDEVWRTRR
;
A
#
# COMPACT_ATOMS: atom_id res chain seq x y z
N MET A 1 -22.31 4.28 49.69
CA MET A 1 -22.90 2.98 49.31
C MET A 1 -24.14 3.26 48.49
N GLN A 2 -24.11 3.02 47.18
CA GLN A 2 -25.30 3.08 46.35
C GLN A 2 -26.02 1.73 46.43
N GLN A 3 -27.28 1.73 46.89
CA GLN A 3 -28.17 0.57 46.80
C GLN A 3 -28.59 0.43 45.34
N LEU A 4 -28.14 -0.64 44.67
CA LEU A 4 -28.68 -1.07 43.38
C LEU A 4 -30.13 -1.52 43.62
N SER A 5 -31.06 -0.98 42.84
CA SER A 5 -32.48 -1.30 42.98
C SER A 5 -32.75 -2.72 42.44
N MET A 6 -33.58 -3.49 43.14
CA MET A 6 -33.99 -4.85 42.72
C MET A 6 -34.71 -4.87 41.35
N LEU A 7 -35.09 -3.72 40.80
CA LEU A 7 -35.66 -3.57 39.46
C LEU A 7 -34.63 -3.81 38.34
N ASP A 8 -33.35 -3.53 38.57
CA ASP A 8 -32.30 -3.76 37.57
C ASP A 8 -32.02 -5.27 37.35
N LEU A 9 -32.39 -6.11 38.32
CA LEU A 9 -32.24 -7.58 38.27
C LEU A 9 -33.38 -8.29 37.52
N MET A 10 -34.49 -7.61 37.22
CA MET A 10 -35.65 -8.19 36.51
C MET A 10 -35.72 -7.78 35.04
N MET A 11 -34.74 -7.04 34.53
CA MET A 11 -34.67 -6.76 33.11
C MET A 11 -34.30 -8.06 32.36
N PRO A 12 -35.12 -8.53 31.41
CA PRO A 12 -34.72 -9.63 30.56
C PRO A 12 -33.39 -9.26 29.87
N PRO A 13 -32.45 -10.22 29.72
CA PRO A 13 -31.19 -9.95 29.07
C PRO A 13 -31.48 -9.32 27.70
N ALA A 14 -30.75 -8.25 27.36
CA ALA A 14 -30.90 -7.61 26.06
C ALA A 14 -30.84 -8.70 24.98
N PRO A 15 -31.77 -8.70 24.00
CA PRO A 15 -31.76 -9.71 22.96
C PRO A 15 -30.35 -9.75 22.34
N PRO A 16 -29.78 -10.95 22.10
CA PRO A 16 -28.45 -11.06 21.55
C PRO A 16 -28.39 -10.24 20.27
N VAL A 17 -27.44 -9.31 20.20
CA VAL A 17 -27.20 -8.52 18.99
C VAL A 17 -26.73 -9.52 17.94
N VAL A 18 -27.66 -10.01 17.11
CA VAL A 18 -27.32 -10.80 15.94
C VAL A 18 -26.65 -9.81 14.99
N ALA A 19 -25.31 -9.82 14.99
CA ALA A 19 -24.54 -9.07 14.02
C ALA A 19 -25.01 -9.50 12.63
N LYS A 20 -25.64 -8.59 11.89
CA LYS A 20 -25.94 -8.84 10.48
C LYS A 20 -24.61 -9.20 9.79
N PRO A 21 -24.57 -10.24 8.94
CA PRO A 21 -23.43 -10.47 8.08
C PRO A 21 -23.10 -9.16 7.36
N TRP A 22 -21.84 -8.73 7.45
CA TRP A 22 -21.41 -7.54 6.73
C TRP A 22 -21.49 -7.83 5.23
N GLU A 23 -22.22 -6.99 4.51
CA GLU A 23 -22.24 -7.00 3.05
C GLU A 23 -21.40 -5.82 2.55
N PRO A 24 -20.47 -6.05 1.61
CA PRO A 24 -19.69 -4.96 1.03
C PRO A 24 -20.63 -3.98 0.30
N PRO A 25 -20.39 -2.66 0.41
CA PRO A 25 -21.13 -1.69 -0.38
C PRO A 25 -20.91 -1.95 -1.88
N PRO A 26 -21.90 -1.65 -2.73
CA PRO A 26 -21.77 -1.83 -4.18
C PRO A 26 -20.65 -0.95 -4.75
N ARG A 27 -19.89 -1.52 -5.69
CA ARG A 27 -18.77 -0.87 -6.37
C ARG A 27 -18.94 -0.96 -7.88
N ARG A 28 -18.22 -0.09 -8.60
CA ARG A 28 -18.09 -0.13 -10.07
C ARG A 28 -16.64 -0.30 -10.46
N GLU A 29 -16.42 -0.97 -11.58
CA GLU A 29 -15.11 -1.17 -12.17
C GLU A 29 -14.66 0.07 -12.96
N PHE A 30 -13.37 0.38 -12.90
CA PHE A 30 -12.72 1.44 -13.64
C PHE A 30 -11.43 0.91 -14.28
N LEU A 31 -11.33 1.06 -15.61
CA LEU A 31 -10.16 0.65 -16.35
C LEU A 31 -9.05 1.69 -16.22
N THR A 32 -7.86 1.26 -15.81
CA THR A 32 -6.72 2.15 -15.63
C THR A 32 -5.42 1.51 -16.10
N ARG A 33 -4.44 2.37 -16.42
CA ARG A 33 -3.05 1.98 -16.71
C ARG A 33 -2.15 2.09 -15.49
N ALA A 34 -2.71 2.50 -14.34
CA ALA A 34 -1.95 2.60 -13.11
C ALA A 34 -1.35 1.24 -12.71
N TYR A 35 -0.09 1.28 -12.33
CA TYR A 35 0.62 0.11 -11.85
C TYR A 35 0.14 -0.29 -10.44
N GLY A 36 0.20 -1.59 -10.15
CA GLY A 36 -0.17 -2.16 -8.84
C GLY A 36 -1.66 -2.41 -8.69
N VAL A 37 -2.41 -2.28 -9.77
CA VAL A 37 -3.82 -2.60 -9.89
C VAL A 37 -3.89 -3.82 -10.83
N GLU A 38 -3.71 -5.01 -10.26
CA GLU A 38 -3.63 -6.29 -11.01
C GLU A 38 -4.98 -6.68 -11.64
N GLU A 39 -6.07 -6.16 -11.09
CA GLU A 39 -7.45 -6.33 -11.56
C GLU A 39 -8.07 -4.96 -11.87
N MET A 40 -9.29 -4.90 -12.41
CA MET A 40 -9.94 -3.61 -12.62
C MET A 40 -10.06 -2.84 -11.30
N MET A 41 -9.85 -1.52 -11.35
CA MET A 41 -9.93 -0.70 -10.15
C MET A 41 -11.39 -0.63 -9.70
N GLU A 42 -11.70 -1.12 -8.51
CA GLU A 42 -13.03 -0.92 -7.93
C GLU A 42 -13.12 0.42 -7.20
N ILE A 43 -14.14 1.20 -7.54
CA ILE A 43 -14.48 2.48 -6.88
C ILE A 43 -15.94 2.48 -6.45
N ASN A 44 -16.26 3.26 -5.41
CA ASN A 44 -17.64 3.38 -4.95
C ASN A 44 -18.53 4.02 -6.04
N LEU A 45 -19.83 3.74 -6.01
CA LEU A 45 -20.76 4.25 -7.03
C LEU A 45 -20.83 5.79 -7.06
N ASP A 46 -20.67 6.42 -5.90
CA ASP A 46 -20.67 7.87 -5.69
C ASP A 46 -19.28 8.50 -5.73
N GLU A 47 -18.22 7.69 -5.83
CA GLU A 47 -16.86 8.20 -5.99
C GLU A 47 -16.66 8.80 -7.38
N ARG A 48 -16.00 9.97 -7.41
CA ARG A 48 -15.53 10.62 -8.62
C ARG A 48 -14.58 9.68 -9.39
N ASP A 49 -14.70 9.68 -10.71
CA ASP A 49 -13.76 8.96 -11.58
C ASP A 49 -12.31 9.36 -11.30
N PRO A 50 -11.39 8.38 -11.20
CA PRO A 50 -9.96 8.66 -11.20
C PRO A 50 -9.56 9.48 -12.43
N ILE A 51 -8.62 10.39 -12.26
CA ILE A 51 -8.09 11.22 -13.33
C ILE A 51 -6.58 11.04 -13.46
N GLU A 52 -6.05 11.14 -14.68
CA GLU A 52 -4.61 11.26 -14.88
C GLU A 52 -4.21 12.75 -14.91
N ILE A 53 -3.15 13.08 -14.18
CA ILE A 53 -2.52 14.40 -14.19
C ILE A 53 -1.02 14.23 -14.41
N GLU A 54 -0.36 15.29 -14.88
CA GLU A 54 1.10 15.34 -14.92
C GLU A 54 1.60 16.17 -13.73
N VAL A 55 2.60 15.65 -13.00
CA VAL A 55 3.27 16.39 -11.92
C VAL A 55 4.77 16.30 -12.16
N ARG A 56 5.44 17.44 -12.37
CA ARG A 56 6.88 17.50 -12.71
C ARG A 56 7.26 16.62 -13.90
N GLY A 57 6.40 16.53 -14.92
CA GLY A 57 6.65 15.68 -16.09
C GLY A 57 6.37 14.19 -15.89
N ILE A 58 5.82 13.80 -14.73
CA ILE A 58 5.50 12.40 -14.41
C ILE A 58 3.99 12.20 -14.48
N PRO A 59 3.48 11.37 -15.40
CA PRO A 59 2.07 11.06 -15.49
C PRO A 59 1.65 10.21 -14.28
N THR A 60 0.53 10.57 -13.68
CA THR A 60 0.06 9.99 -12.42
C THR A 60 -1.45 9.88 -12.40
N LEU A 61 -1.95 8.70 -12.04
CA LEU A 61 -3.37 8.51 -11.75
C LEU A 61 -3.67 9.00 -10.34
N VAL A 62 -4.70 9.82 -10.21
CA VAL A 62 -5.29 10.25 -8.94
C VAL A 62 -6.62 9.54 -8.76
N ARG A 63 -6.72 8.72 -7.72
CA ARG A 63 -7.98 8.10 -7.29
C ARG A 63 -8.58 8.92 -6.14
N PHE A 64 -9.88 9.15 -6.20
CA PHE A 64 -10.64 9.83 -5.16
C PHE A 64 -11.34 8.81 -4.26
N SER A 65 -11.17 8.97 -2.94
CA SER A 65 -11.87 8.24 -1.89
C SER A 65 -12.13 9.20 -0.72
N SER A 66 -12.18 8.73 0.54
CA SER A 66 -12.14 9.61 1.71
C SER A 66 -10.92 10.55 1.74
N PHE A 67 -9.86 10.19 1.02
CA PHE A 67 -8.71 11.02 0.66
C PHE A 67 -8.37 10.78 -0.82
N PHE A 68 -7.46 11.56 -1.40
CA PHE A 68 -6.91 11.19 -2.71
C PHE A 68 -5.65 10.33 -2.59
N GLN A 69 -5.50 9.41 -3.55
CA GLN A 69 -4.39 8.49 -3.66
C GLN A 69 -3.75 8.67 -5.04
N THR A 70 -2.43 8.52 -5.11
CA THR A 70 -1.67 8.63 -6.35
C THR A 70 -1.08 7.28 -6.72
N TYR A 71 -1.14 6.94 -8.00
CA TYR A 71 -0.55 5.75 -8.59
C TYR A 71 0.26 6.13 -9.82
N THR A 72 1.47 5.60 -9.91
CA THR A 72 2.29 5.70 -11.13
C THR A 72 1.61 4.97 -12.29
N VAL A 73 1.70 5.53 -13.49
CA VAL A 73 1.30 4.85 -14.74
C VAL A 73 2.51 4.47 -15.60
N GLN A 74 3.71 4.80 -15.13
CA GLN A 74 4.97 4.44 -15.78
C GLN A 74 5.44 3.05 -15.34
N PRO A 75 6.22 2.33 -16.16
CA PRO A 75 6.71 0.98 -15.82
C PRO A 75 7.65 0.96 -14.61
N ALA A 76 7.86 -0.23 -14.04
CA ALA A 76 8.74 -0.45 -12.89
C ALA A 76 10.16 0.10 -13.14
N GLY A 77 10.79 0.64 -12.11
CA GLY A 77 12.09 1.30 -12.21
C GLY A 77 12.06 2.74 -12.74
N SER A 78 10.89 3.23 -13.16
CA SER A 78 10.72 4.65 -13.52
C SER A 78 10.81 5.54 -12.29
N VAL A 79 11.17 6.80 -12.52
CA VAL A 79 11.29 7.80 -11.46
C VAL A 79 9.89 8.19 -10.96
N TYR A 80 9.72 8.25 -9.63
CA TYR A 80 8.50 8.60 -8.94
C TYR A 80 8.81 9.20 -7.56
N TRP A 81 7.83 9.80 -6.90
CA TRP A 81 7.98 10.34 -5.54
C TRP A 81 7.62 9.33 -4.43
N SER A 82 7.50 8.05 -4.79
CA SER A 82 7.30 6.94 -3.86
C SER A 82 7.96 5.68 -4.38
N GLU A 83 8.64 4.92 -3.50
CA GLU A 83 9.26 3.65 -3.86
C GLU A 83 8.25 2.56 -4.24
N THR A 84 6.98 2.69 -3.85
CA THR A 84 5.95 1.68 -4.12
C THR A 84 5.13 1.98 -5.38
N GLY A 85 5.38 3.12 -6.03
CA GLY A 85 4.53 3.60 -7.11
C GLY A 85 3.17 4.11 -6.61
N PHE A 86 2.94 4.10 -5.30
CA PHE A 86 1.70 4.50 -4.64
C PHE A 86 1.99 5.50 -3.52
N LYS A 87 1.13 6.51 -3.37
CA LYS A 87 1.13 7.37 -2.17
C LYS A 87 -0.28 7.83 -1.82
N SER A 88 -0.63 7.67 -0.54
CA SER A 88 -1.86 8.20 0.04
C SER A 88 -1.62 9.58 0.64
N PHE A 89 -2.55 10.51 0.40
CA PHE A 89 -2.54 11.85 0.96
C PHE A 89 -3.57 11.98 2.10
N ALA A 90 -3.59 10.95 2.97
CA ALA A 90 -4.37 10.97 4.20
C ALA A 90 -3.83 12.05 5.15
N GLY A 91 -4.68 13.03 5.48
CA GLY A 91 -4.28 14.20 6.28
C GLY A 91 -4.72 15.53 5.68
N PHE A 92 -5.04 15.57 4.38
CA PHE A 92 -5.85 16.63 3.80
C PHE A 92 -7.31 16.45 4.23
N TYR A 93 -7.59 16.72 5.51
CA TYR A 93 -8.95 16.84 6.06
C TYR A 93 -9.50 18.21 5.65
N GLY A 94 -9.82 18.32 4.37
CA GLY A 94 -10.46 19.52 3.83
C GLY A 94 -11.52 19.07 2.87
N ARG A 95 -12.78 19.26 3.26
CA ARG A 95 -13.88 19.38 2.31
C ARG A 95 -13.42 20.34 1.22
N ILE A 96 -13.08 19.82 0.06
CA ILE A 96 -13.04 20.65 -1.13
C ILE A 96 -14.28 20.29 -1.91
N ASP A 97 -15.42 20.72 -1.36
CA ASP A 97 -16.67 20.81 -2.07
C ASP A 97 -16.35 21.67 -3.33
N ASP A 98 -16.23 21.00 -4.48
CA ASP A 98 -15.89 21.52 -5.83
C ASP A 98 -14.41 21.80 -6.25
N GLY A 99 -13.36 21.46 -5.49
CA GLY A 99 -12.02 22.08 -5.73
C GLY A 99 -10.74 21.22 -5.74
N LEU A 100 -10.81 19.89 -5.94
CA LEU A 100 -9.62 19.10 -6.34
C LEU A 100 -9.47 19.10 -7.87
N THR A 101 -9.13 20.26 -8.43
CA THR A 101 -8.78 20.39 -9.85
C THR A 101 -7.37 19.81 -10.11
N PRO A 102 -7.03 19.47 -11.36
CA PRO A 102 -5.68 19.02 -11.69
C PRO A 102 -4.57 19.96 -11.18
N ALA A 103 -4.75 21.27 -11.30
CA ALA A 103 -3.79 22.26 -10.84
C ALA A 103 -3.65 22.27 -9.30
N VAL A 104 -4.75 22.14 -8.56
CA VAL A 104 -4.70 22.06 -7.09
C VAL A 104 -4.02 20.77 -6.64
N LEU A 105 -4.32 19.65 -7.28
CA LEU A 105 -3.68 18.36 -7.01
C LEU A 105 -2.17 18.44 -7.27
N GLU A 106 -1.77 19.01 -8.42
CA GLU A 106 -0.35 19.21 -8.76
C GLU A 106 0.36 20.06 -7.70
N GLN A 107 -0.25 21.16 -7.24
CA GLN A 107 0.32 22.01 -6.19
C GLN A 107 0.52 21.25 -4.88
N ILE A 108 -0.50 20.48 -4.44
CA ILE A 108 -0.42 19.67 -3.22
C ILE A 108 0.70 18.64 -3.33
N ILE A 109 0.77 17.91 -4.45
CA ILE A 109 1.76 16.86 -4.66
C ILE A 109 3.16 17.47 -4.75
N CYS A 110 3.34 18.59 -5.46
CA CYS A 110 4.61 19.30 -5.51
C CYS A 110 5.07 19.76 -4.12
N ALA A 111 4.16 20.32 -3.31
CA ALA A 111 4.49 20.75 -1.95
C ALA A 111 4.90 19.56 -1.05
N ASP A 112 4.23 18.41 -1.19
CA ASP A 112 4.63 17.19 -0.48
C ASP A 112 6.00 16.70 -0.95
N ILE A 113 6.24 16.63 -2.27
CA ILE A 113 7.53 16.24 -2.87
C ILE A 113 8.67 17.05 -2.26
N ASP A 114 8.53 18.38 -2.17
CA ASP A 114 9.55 19.28 -1.64
C ASP A 114 9.65 19.28 -0.11
N SER A 115 8.65 18.75 0.58
CA SER A 115 8.66 18.70 2.04
C SER A 115 9.64 17.66 2.58
N LYS A 116 10.09 17.87 3.83
CA LYS A 116 10.88 16.89 4.59
C LYS A 116 10.15 15.56 4.83
N HIS A 117 8.82 15.56 4.70
CA HIS A 117 7.96 14.40 4.93
C HIS A 117 7.63 13.65 3.64
N GLY A 118 7.83 14.27 2.48
CA GLY A 118 7.83 13.59 1.20
C GLY A 118 9.21 13.08 0.86
N CYS A 119 9.72 13.47 -0.31
CA CYS A 119 11.00 13.00 -0.80
C CYS A 119 12.09 14.09 -0.77
N ASN A 120 11.83 15.21 -0.08
CA ASN A 120 12.77 16.34 0.08
C ASN A 120 13.32 16.82 -1.29
N GLY A 121 12.44 16.90 -2.27
CA GLY A 121 12.74 17.25 -3.67
C GLY A 121 13.46 16.17 -4.48
N LYS A 122 13.84 15.03 -3.86
CA LYS A 122 14.56 13.93 -4.51
C LYS A 122 13.61 12.81 -4.90
N LEU A 123 13.39 12.65 -6.20
CA LEU A 123 12.62 11.52 -6.69
C LEU A 123 13.41 10.22 -6.57
N THR A 124 12.71 9.10 -6.45
CA THR A 124 13.27 7.74 -6.35
C THR A 124 12.75 6.87 -7.49
N LYS A 125 13.30 5.67 -7.65
CA LYS A 125 12.70 4.67 -8.54
C LYS A 125 11.62 3.92 -7.79
N TRP A 126 10.50 3.68 -8.46
CA TRP A 126 9.44 2.89 -7.89
C TRP A 126 9.57 1.41 -8.29
N TRP A 127 9.20 0.51 -7.39
CA TRP A 127 9.27 -0.93 -7.59
C TRP A 127 8.00 -1.66 -7.18
N PRO A 128 7.68 -2.78 -7.85
CA PRO A 128 6.65 -3.73 -7.45
C PRO A 128 6.77 -4.16 -5.97
N SER A 129 5.65 -4.49 -5.34
CA SER A 129 5.63 -4.96 -3.95
C SER A 129 6.56 -6.17 -3.72
N TYR A 130 6.58 -7.13 -4.66
CA TYR A 130 7.43 -8.31 -4.59
C TYR A 130 8.93 -7.96 -4.69
N CYS A 131 9.30 -6.92 -5.45
CA CYS A 131 10.68 -6.41 -5.52
C CYS A 131 11.13 -5.81 -4.18
N LEU A 132 10.27 -5.02 -3.56
CA LEU A 132 10.52 -4.43 -2.25
C LEU A 132 10.62 -5.50 -1.15
N GLN A 133 9.72 -6.48 -1.17
CA GLN A 133 9.76 -7.63 -0.27
C GLN A 133 11.03 -8.46 -0.46
N TRP A 134 11.43 -8.71 -1.71
CA TRP A 134 12.69 -9.39 -2.00
C TRP A 134 13.87 -8.67 -1.35
N ARG A 135 13.99 -7.35 -1.56
CA ARG A 135 15.04 -6.49 -1.00
C ARG A 135 15.07 -6.54 0.54
N GLN A 136 13.90 -6.49 1.19
CA GLN A 136 13.77 -6.57 2.65
C GLN A 136 14.17 -7.97 3.18
N ASN A 137 13.69 -9.03 2.54
CA ASN A 137 13.98 -10.42 2.92
C ASN A 137 15.46 -10.78 2.70
N LYS A 138 16.08 -10.25 1.65
CA LYS A 138 17.53 -10.37 1.46
C LYS A 138 18.28 -9.67 2.59
N THR A 139 17.90 -8.45 2.93
CA THR A 139 18.50 -7.71 4.06
C THR A 139 18.35 -8.45 5.38
N PHE A 140 17.21 -9.11 5.60
CA PHE A 140 17.00 -9.98 6.76
C PHE A 140 18.02 -11.13 6.76
N ALA A 141 18.12 -11.89 5.68
CA ALA A 141 19.06 -13.01 5.58
C ALA A 141 20.54 -12.58 5.70
N ASP A 142 20.90 -11.39 5.24
CA ASP A 142 22.26 -10.85 5.39
C ASP A 142 22.58 -10.46 6.85
N LYS A 143 21.57 -10.15 7.68
CA LYS A 143 21.74 -9.64 9.05
C LYS A 143 21.62 -10.71 10.12
N PHE A 144 20.82 -11.74 9.88
CA PHE A 144 20.45 -12.72 10.90
C PHE A 144 21.10 -14.07 10.60
N ASP A 145 21.78 -14.64 11.60
CA ASP A 145 22.42 -15.94 11.46
C ASP A 145 21.37 -17.05 11.27
N ARG A 146 21.51 -17.82 10.19
CA ARG A 146 20.59 -18.90 9.87
C ARG A 146 20.55 -19.98 10.95
N ALA A 147 21.66 -20.21 11.65
CA ALA A 147 21.77 -21.23 12.68
C ALA A 147 20.89 -20.94 13.91
N THR A 148 20.72 -19.66 14.27
CA THR A 148 19.99 -19.24 15.48
C THR A 148 18.64 -18.61 15.18
N THR A 149 18.39 -18.20 13.93
CA THR A 149 17.12 -17.59 13.56
C THR A 149 16.04 -18.67 13.51
N TRP A 150 14.93 -18.43 14.20
CA TRP A 150 13.77 -19.33 14.25
C TRP A 150 14.03 -20.69 14.93
N ASP A 151 15.11 -20.82 15.69
CA ASP A 151 15.49 -22.04 16.40
C ASP A 151 14.55 -22.40 17.56
N GLN A 152 13.80 -21.43 18.09
CA GLN A 152 12.87 -21.61 19.20
C GLN A 152 11.72 -22.58 18.89
N TRP A 153 11.46 -22.88 17.62
CA TRP A 153 10.43 -23.81 17.18
C TRP A 153 10.99 -25.21 16.82
N GLY A 154 12.28 -25.44 17.06
CA GLY A 154 12.97 -26.68 16.77
C GLY A 154 13.51 -26.78 15.33
N PRO A 155 14.41 -27.74 15.07
CA PRO A 155 15.18 -27.80 13.83
C PRO A 155 14.31 -28.04 12.58
N GLU A 156 13.21 -28.81 12.70
CA GLU A 156 12.30 -29.07 11.58
C GLU A 156 11.58 -27.78 11.12
N LYS A 157 11.04 -27.01 12.07
CA LYS A 157 10.36 -25.75 11.77
C LYS A 157 11.33 -24.67 11.33
N GLN A 158 12.52 -24.62 11.91
CA GLN A 158 13.58 -23.75 11.44
C GLN A 158 13.92 -24.02 9.97
N ALA A 159 14.09 -25.29 9.58
CA ALA A 159 14.35 -25.68 8.20
C ALA A 159 13.17 -25.35 7.26
N GLU A 160 11.92 -25.58 7.70
CA GLU A 160 10.72 -25.22 6.94
C GLU A 160 10.64 -23.70 6.67
N HIS A 161 10.88 -22.88 7.69
CA HIS A 161 10.85 -21.42 7.54
C HIS A 161 11.95 -20.92 6.60
N TRP A 162 13.17 -21.47 6.71
CA TRP A 162 14.26 -21.15 5.81
C TRP A 162 14.01 -21.60 4.37
N ALA A 163 13.45 -22.80 4.17
CA ALA A 163 13.05 -23.26 2.84
C ALA A 163 11.96 -22.37 2.22
N SER A 164 10.98 -21.94 3.02
CA SER A 164 9.94 -21.00 2.57
C SER A 164 10.52 -19.62 2.23
N HIS A 165 11.47 -19.13 3.03
CA HIS A 165 12.19 -17.88 2.75
C HIS A 165 12.95 -17.96 1.42
N ASP A 166 13.77 -18.99 1.24
CA ASP A 166 14.58 -19.17 0.03
C ASP A 166 13.70 -19.35 -1.21
N ALA A 167 12.58 -20.09 -1.09
CA ALA A 167 11.61 -20.25 -2.17
C ALA A 167 10.98 -18.90 -2.59
N ARG A 168 10.61 -18.04 -1.64
CA ARG A 168 10.09 -16.70 -1.94
C ARG A 168 11.15 -15.80 -2.58
N GLN A 169 12.40 -15.90 -2.15
CA GLN A 169 13.52 -15.17 -2.78
C GLN A 169 13.70 -15.60 -4.23
N ALA A 170 13.72 -16.91 -4.48
CA ALA A 170 13.85 -17.46 -5.83
C ALA A 170 12.68 -17.08 -6.73
N ALA A 171 11.44 -17.17 -6.23
CA ALA A 171 10.24 -16.79 -6.98
C ALA A 171 10.27 -15.31 -7.38
N ALA A 172 10.66 -14.42 -6.46
CA ALA A 172 10.77 -12.99 -6.77
C ALA A 172 11.83 -12.73 -7.85
N LEU A 173 12.98 -13.39 -7.80
CA LEU A 173 14.02 -13.25 -8.84
C LEU A 173 13.56 -13.77 -10.20
N GLN A 174 12.82 -14.89 -10.23
CA GLN A 174 12.22 -15.40 -11.46
C GLN A 174 11.21 -14.42 -12.05
N GLN A 175 10.38 -13.81 -11.21
CA GLN A 175 9.43 -12.79 -11.64
C GLN A 175 10.13 -11.52 -12.15
N MET A 176 11.16 -11.03 -11.46
CA MET A 176 11.98 -9.91 -11.95
C MET A 176 12.57 -10.21 -13.33
N ALA A 177 13.14 -11.41 -13.51
CA ALA A 177 13.70 -11.82 -14.79
C ALA A 177 12.63 -11.88 -15.90
N ALA A 178 11.41 -12.37 -15.59
CA ALA A 178 10.30 -12.41 -16.54
C ALA A 178 9.79 -11.01 -16.92
N GLU A 179 9.84 -10.06 -15.98
CA GLU A 179 9.43 -8.66 -16.18
C GLU A 179 10.58 -7.77 -16.69
N GLY A 180 11.79 -8.31 -16.89
CA GLY A 180 12.96 -7.56 -17.37
C GLY A 180 13.55 -6.59 -16.33
N ILE A 181 13.31 -6.82 -15.05
CA ILE A 181 13.79 -6.00 -13.93
C ILE A 181 15.15 -6.53 -13.45
N ASP A 182 16.15 -5.64 -13.34
CA ASP A 182 17.47 -5.97 -12.80
C ASP A 182 17.45 -5.96 -11.25
N PRO A 183 17.67 -7.10 -10.57
CA PRO A 183 17.70 -7.15 -9.11
C PRO A 183 18.82 -6.28 -8.50
N ASP A 184 19.93 -6.05 -9.21
CA ASP A 184 20.99 -5.16 -8.75
C ASP A 184 20.53 -3.70 -8.73
N GLU A 185 19.68 -3.32 -9.68
CA GLU A 185 19.08 -2.00 -9.72
C GLU A 185 18.13 -1.80 -8.52
N VAL A 186 17.23 -2.77 -8.30
CA VAL A 186 16.33 -2.79 -7.14
C VAL A 186 17.10 -2.68 -5.82
N TRP A 187 18.25 -3.36 -5.72
CA TRP A 187 19.10 -3.32 -4.54
C TRP A 187 19.76 -1.95 -4.33
N ARG A 188 20.23 -1.30 -5.40
CA ARG A 188 20.96 -0.02 -5.34
C ARG A 188 20.07 1.18 -5.00
N THR A 189 18.78 1.15 -5.31
CA THR A 189 17.85 2.27 -5.06
C THR A 189 17.46 2.45 -3.60
N ARG A 190 18.00 1.64 -2.68
CA ARG A 190 17.78 1.73 -1.23
C ARG A 190 18.41 2.99 -0.58
N ARG A 191 18.78 4.03 -1.35
CA ARG A 191 19.64 5.14 -0.92
C ARG A 191 18.96 6.48 -0.97
#